data_AF-A0A7C7GML6-F1
#
_entry.id   AF-A0A7C7GML6-F1
#
_cell.length_a   1.000
_cell.length_b   1.000
_cell.length_c   1.000
_cell.angle_alpha   90.00
_cell.angle_beta   90.00
_cell.angle_gamma   90.00
#
_symmetry.space_group_name_H-M   'P 1'
#
loop_
_entity.id
_entity.type
_entity.pdbx_description
1 polymer ?
#
loop_
_entity_poly.entity_id
_entity_poly.type
_entity_poly.pdbx_seq_one_letter_code
_entity_poly.pdbx_strand_id
1 'polypeptide(L)'
;MSRIIGLPPDQLTSKLELKFSRITLTDNNFNERLTIDTNLSAKNGISSKIFDQLVISEIKQKKYDTKSDFIQILRDLKIQEMRFSKYCMGILHVNKEIKYNRFKPKLLQINKILTQV
;
A
#
# COMPACT_ATOMS: atom_id res chain seq x y z
N MET A 1 -19.07 18.96 -0.01
CA MET A 1 -18.83 19.93 1.07
C MET A 1 -17.82 19.35 2.05
N SER A 2 -16.67 20.00 2.26
CA SER A 2 -15.72 19.60 3.30
C SER A 2 -16.17 20.16 4.65
N ARG A 3 -16.45 19.29 5.62
CA ARG A 3 -16.85 19.67 6.98
C ARG A 3 -15.58 19.81 7.83
N ILE A 4 -15.39 20.96 8.48
CA ILE A 4 -14.31 21.14 9.44
C ILE A 4 -14.69 20.34 10.69
N ILE A 5 -13.85 19.36 11.03
CA ILE A 5 -14.05 18.41 12.13
C ILE A 5 -13.70 18.98 13.52
N GLY A 6 -13.10 20.17 13.58
CA GLY A 6 -12.85 20.90 14.84
C GLY A 6 -11.82 20.27 15.78
N LEU A 7 -11.13 19.20 15.36
CA LEU A 7 -10.09 18.56 16.17
C LEU A 7 -8.84 19.45 16.20
N PRO A 8 -8.40 19.93 17.38
CA PRO A 8 -7.20 20.72 17.49
C PRO A 8 -5.95 19.84 17.31
N PRO A 9 -4.84 20.37 16.74
CA PRO A 9 -3.67 19.56 16.39
C PRO A 9 -3.00 18.84 17.56
N ASP A 10 -3.10 19.40 18.77
CA ASP A 10 -2.56 18.86 20.02
C ASP A 10 -3.28 17.58 20.49
N GLN A 11 -4.49 17.32 20.00
CA GLN A 11 -5.21 16.07 20.26
C GLN A 11 -4.83 14.94 19.29
N LEU A 12 -4.02 15.20 18.27
CA LEU A 12 -3.57 14.17 17.34
C LEU A 12 -2.36 13.44 17.91
N THR A 13 -2.41 12.10 17.86
CA THR A 13 -1.30 11.25 18.28
C THR A 13 -0.83 10.38 17.12
N SER A 14 0.49 10.21 17.00
CA SER A 14 1.07 9.29 16.01
C SER A 14 0.61 7.86 16.31
N LYS A 15 0.01 7.20 15.31
CA LYS A 15 -0.47 5.80 15.44
C LYS A 15 0.34 4.80 14.65
N LEU A 16 1.00 5.24 13.59
CA LEU A 16 1.72 4.38 12.67
C LEU A 16 2.80 5.17 11.95
N GLU A 17 4.03 4.69 11.99
CA GLU A 17 5.09 5.11 11.09
C GLU A 17 5.26 4.04 10.01
N LEU A 18 5.23 4.47 8.76
CA LEU A 18 5.46 3.63 7.58
C LEU A 18 6.74 4.07 6.90
N LYS A 19 7.62 3.12 6.58
CA LYS A 19 8.82 3.35 5.77
C LYS A 19 8.83 2.45 4.56
N PHE A 20 9.33 2.95 3.44
CA PHE A 20 9.54 2.22 2.21
C PHE A 20 10.50 3.00 1.31
N SER A 21 11.14 2.31 0.37
CA SER A 21 11.94 2.90 -0.71
C SER A 21 11.07 2.98 -1.97
N ARG A 22 10.94 4.16 -2.56
CA ARG A 22 10.09 4.39 -3.75
C ARG A 22 10.93 4.68 -4.99
N ILE A 23 10.68 3.92 -6.04
CA ILE A 23 11.05 4.28 -7.41
C ILE A 23 9.82 4.89 -8.06
N THR A 24 9.97 6.04 -8.72
CA THR A 24 8.90 6.67 -9.50
C THR A 24 9.32 6.79 -10.95
N LEU A 25 8.49 6.26 -11.84
CA LEU A 25 8.64 6.32 -13.27
C LEU A 25 7.48 7.15 -13.83
N THR A 26 7.78 8.09 -14.71
CA THR A 26 6.79 8.96 -15.33
C THR A 26 7.11 9.07 -16.80
N ASP A 27 6.08 9.11 -17.65
CA ASP A 27 6.28 9.55 -19.02
C ASP A 27 6.52 11.07 -19.06
N ASN A 28 7.16 11.55 -20.12
CA ASN A 28 7.46 12.98 -20.29
C ASN A 28 6.20 13.85 -20.38
N ASN A 29 5.08 13.24 -20.79
CA ASN A 29 3.79 13.91 -20.93
C ASN A 29 2.93 13.79 -19.67
N PHE A 30 3.42 13.15 -18.60
CA PHE A 30 2.74 12.92 -17.32
C PHE A 30 1.33 12.30 -17.46
N ASN A 31 1.10 11.53 -18.51
CA ASN A 31 -0.14 10.78 -18.70
C ASN A 31 -0.18 9.53 -17.83
N GLU A 32 0.99 8.98 -17.51
CA GLU A 32 1.16 7.77 -16.72
C GLU A 32 2.29 7.95 -15.70
N ARG A 33 1.97 7.66 -14.44
CA ARG A 33 2.95 7.63 -13.36
C ARG A 33 2.90 6.30 -12.64
N LEU A 34 4.01 5.59 -12.66
CA LEU A 34 4.22 4.34 -11.95
C LEU A 34 5.06 4.59 -10.70
N THR A 35 4.65 4.04 -9.57
CA THR A 35 5.46 3.98 -8.36
C THR A 35 5.66 2.53 -7.94
N ILE A 36 6.89 2.18 -7.60
CA ILE A 36 7.27 0.87 -7.07
C ILE A 36 7.83 1.08 -5.67
N ASP A 37 7.10 0.59 -4.67
CA ASP A 37 7.48 0.69 -3.26
C ASP A 37 8.06 -0.65 -2.79
N THR A 38 9.26 -0.60 -2.22
CA THR A 38 10.01 -1.74 -1.69
C THR A 38 10.39 -1.49 -0.23
N ASN A 39 10.91 -2.51 0.46
CA ASN A 39 11.37 -2.41 1.85
C ASN A 39 10.30 -1.84 2.80
N LEU A 40 9.05 -2.26 2.62
CA LEU A 40 7.94 -1.75 3.41
C LEU A 40 8.06 -2.22 4.87
N SER A 41 8.02 -1.28 5.80
CA SER A 41 7.94 -1.54 7.23
C SER A 41 6.94 -0.63 7.92
N ALA A 42 6.35 -1.14 8.99
CA ALA A 42 5.37 -0.47 9.84
C ALA A 42 5.79 -0.56 11.30
N LYS A 43 5.61 0.52 12.07
CA LYS A 43 5.77 0.50 13.53
C LYS A 43 4.80 1.44 14.23
N ASN A 44 4.42 1.12 15.47
CA ASN A 44 3.56 1.97 16.31
C ASN A 44 4.19 2.29 17.69
N GLY A 45 5.52 2.28 17.77
CA GLY A 45 6.27 2.52 19.01
C GLY A 45 6.39 1.29 19.92
N ILE A 46 5.42 0.38 19.89
CA ILE A 46 5.40 -0.85 20.71
C ILE A 46 5.83 -2.06 19.88
N SER A 47 5.31 -2.15 18.65
CA SER A 47 5.57 -3.27 17.75
C SER A 47 5.98 -2.79 16.37
N SER A 48 6.62 -3.67 15.64
CA SER A 48 7.03 -3.44 14.26
C SER A 48 6.72 -4.65 13.39
N LYS A 49 6.54 -4.39 12.09
CA LYS A 49 6.36 -5.39 11.06
C LYS A 49 7.18 -4.99 9.85
N ILE A 50 8.02 -5.90 9.38
CA ILE A 50 8.65 -5.84 8.07
C ILE A 50 7.81 -6.69 7.13
N PHE A 51 7.46 -6.12 5.98
CA PHE A 51 6.78 -6.81 4.89
C PHE A 51 7.84 -7.28 3.90
N ASP A 52 8.65 -8.24 4.34
CA ASP A 52 9.76 -8.76 3.55
C ASP A 52 9.26 -9.34 2.23
N GLN A 53 10.00 -9.13 1.15
CA GLN A 53 9.66 -9.57 -0.22
C GLN A 53 8.34 -9.01 -0.79
N LEU A 54 7.62 -8.14 -0.07
CA LEU A 54 6.43 -7.46 -0.59
C LEU A 54 6.83 -6.21 -1.38
N VAL A 55 6.50 -6.21 -2.65
CA VAL A 55 6.59 -5.04 -3.53
C VAL A 55 5.18 -4.51 -3.80
N ILE A 56 5.01 -3.19 -3.71
CA ILE A 56 3.74 -2.53 -4.06
C ILE A 56 3.98 -1.66 -5.27
N SER A 57 3.47 -2.10 -6.41
CA SER A 57 3.48 -1.31 -7.64
C SER A 57 2.11 -0.66 -7.85
N GLU A 58 2.09 0.65 -8.05
CA GLU A 58 0.89 1.45 -8.27
C GLU A 58 1.05 2.28 -9.53
N ILE A 59 0.08 2.17 -10.43
CA ILE A 59 -0.01 2.96 -11.65
C ILE A 59 -1.11 4.01 -11.52
N LYS A 60 -0.83 5.24 -11.93
CA LYS A 60 -1.78 6.35 -12.02
C LYS A 60 -1.87 6.83 -13.45
N GLN A 61 -3.08 6.82 -14.00
CA GLN A 61 -3.37 7.28 -15.35
C GLN A 61 -4.53 8.27 -15.30
N LYS A 62 -4.57 9.23 -16.24
CA LYS A 62 -5.70 10.15 -16.40
C LYS A 62 -7.00 9.41 -16.77
N LYS A 63 -6.88 8.40 -17.62
CA LYS A 63 -7.93 7.44 -17.97
C LYS A 63 -7.31 6.06 -17.93
N TYR A 64 -8.03 5.09 -17.38
CA TYR A 64 -7.56 3.71 -17.35
C TYR A 64 -7.34 3.21 -18.78
N ASP A 65 -6.10 2.81 -19.09
CA ASP A 65 -5.72 2.29 -20.40
C ASP A 65 -5.05 0.93 -20.23
N THR A 66 -5.76 -0.11 -20.66
CA THR A 66 -5.30 -1.51 -20.61
C THR A 66 -4.14 -1.80 -21.55
N LYS A 67 -3.83 -0.89 -22.47
CA LYS A 67 -2.68 -0.98 -23.38
C LYS A 67 -1.39 -0.40 -22.81
N SER A 68 -1.41 0.14 -21.58
CA SER A 68 -0.18 0.53 -20.89
C SER A 68 0.81 -0.64 -20.83
N ASP A 69 2.06 -0.38 -21.22
CA ASP A 69 3.13 -1.38 -21.19
C ASP A 69 3.27 -2.01 -19.80
N PHE A 70 3.15 -1.19 -18.75
CA PHE A 70 3.19 -1.68 -17.38
C PHE A 70 2.05 -2.65 -17.06
N ILE A 71 0.82 -2.34 -17.47
CA ILE A 71 -0.34 -3.21 -17.24
C ILE A 71 -0.21 -4.51 -18.04
N GLN A 72 0.29 -4.45 -19.28
CA GLN A 72 0.54 -5.63 -20.10
C GLN A 72 1.58 -6.55 -19.45
N ILE A 73 2.72 -6.01 -19.01
CA ILE A 73 3.76 -6.77 -18.32
C ILE A 73 3.22 -7.46 -17.06
N LEU A 74 2.44 -6.76 -16.23
CA LEU A 74 1.86 -7.38 -15.03
C LEU A 74 0.93 -8.55 -15.36
N ARG A 75 0.14 -8.44 -16.44
CA ARG A 75 -0.75 -9.52 -16.89
C ARG A 75 0.02 -10.74 -17.39
N ASP A 76 1.09 -10.52 -18.15
CA ASP A 76 1.95 -11.59 -18.65
C ASP A 76 2.66 -12.33 -17.51
N LEU A 77 3.05 -11.59 -16.47
CA LEU A 77 3.57 -12.14 -15.21
C LEU A 77 2.48 -12.76 -14.31
N LYS A 78 1.21 -12.73 -14.72
CA LYS A 78 0.04 -13.21 -13.96
C LYS A 78 -0.12 -12.54 -12.59
N ILE A 79 0.37 -11.31 -12.47
CA ILE A 79 0.23 -10.49 -11.27
C ILE A 79 -1.15 -9.82 -11.31
N GLN A 80 -2.03 -10.23 -10.41
CA GLN A 80 -3.38 -9.68 -10.32
C GLN A 80 -3.41 -8.34 -9.59
N GLU A 81 -4.20 -7.41 -10.10
CA GLU A 81 -4.44 -6.14 -9.42
C GLU A 81 -5.18 -6.34 -8.09
N MET A 82 -4.82 -5.56 -7.07
CA MET A 82 -5.52 -5.57 -5.79
C MET A 82 -5.55 -4.18 -5.16
N ARG A 83 -6.68 -3.84 -4.52
CA ARG A 83 -6.77 -2.60 -3.72
C ARG A 83 -5.98 -2.76 -2.43
N PHE A 84 -4.90 -2.01 -2.27
CA PHE A 84 -4.02 -2.08 -1.11
C PHE A 84 -3.92 -0.74 -0.38
N SER A 85 -4.03 -0.75 0.95
CA SER A 85 -3.79 0.43 1.80
C SER A 85 -2.63 0.13 2.74
N LYS A 86 -1.52 0.84 2.58
CA LYS A 86 -0.32 0.69 3.42
C LYS A 86 -0.63 0.97 4.90
N TYR A 87 -1.45 1.99 5.17
CA TYR A 87 -1.86 2.33 6.52
C TYR A 87 -2.71 1.22 7.15
N CYS A 88 -3.76 0.77 6.47
CA CYS A 88 -4.61 -0.31 6.99
C CYS A 88 -3.80 -1.60 7.20
N MET A 89 -2.95 -1.98 6.25
CA MET A 89 -2.15 -3.19 6.41
C MET A 89 -1.11 -3.04 7.52
N GLY A 90 -0.44 -1.89 7.62
CA GLY A 90 0.50 -1.61 8.69
C GLY A 90 -0.17 -1.68 10.06
N ILE A 91 -1.25 -0.92 10.27
CA ILE A 91 -1.93 -0.85 11.57
C ILE A 91 -2.45 -2.21 12.03
N LEU A 92 -2.96 -3.04 11.11
CA LEU A 92 -3.46 -4.38 11.43
C LEU A 92 -2.36 -5.34 11.91
N HIS A 93 -1.10 -5.10 11.52
CA HIS A 93 0.03 -5.92 11.96
C HIS A 93 0.66 -5.43 13.26
N VAL A 94 0.53 -4.13 13.59
CA VAL A 94 1.14 -3.54 14.78
C VAL A 94 0.13 -3.27 15.91
N ASN A 95 -1.17 -3.35 15.64
CA ASN A 95 -2.22 -3.18 16.63
C ASN A 95 -3.24 -4.34 16.56
N LYS A 96 -3.16 -5.25 17.54
CA LYS A 96 -3.99 -6.46 17.62
C LYS A 96 -5.44 -6.20 18.05
N GLU A 97 -5.74 -5.02 18.60
CA GLU A 97 -7.07 -4.69 19.12
C GLU A 97 -8.04 -4.26 18.01
N ILE A 98 -7.54 -4.00 16.81
CA ILE A 98 -8.35 -3.51 15.69
C ILE A 98 -9.09 -4.66 15.02
N LYS A 99 -10.42 -4.54 14.92
CA LYS A 99 -11.26 -5.48 14.16
C LYS A 99 -10.88 -5.48 12.68
N TYR A 100 -10.51 -6.66 12.16
CA TYR A 100 -9.94 -6.81 10.81
C TYR A 100 -10.76 -7.67 9.84
N ASN A 101 -11.98 -8.07 10.21
CA ASN A 101 -12.81 -8.99 9.41
C ASN A 101 -12.98 -8.54 7.95
N ARG A 102 -13.17 -7.24 7.71
CA ARG A 102 -13.27 -6.66 6.35
C ARG A 102 -11.96 -6.79 5.56
N PHE A 103 -10.83 -6.81 6.24
CA PHE A 103 -9.49 -6.88 5.66
C PHE A 103 -8.95 -8.32 5.59
N LYS A 104 -9.61 -9.29 6.23
CA LYS A 104 -9.19 -10.69 6.30
C LYS A 104 -8.87 -11.30 4.92
N PRO A 105 -9.69 -11.13 3.86
CA PRO A 105 -9.35 -11.69 2.54
C PRO A 105 -8.02 -11.15 1.99
N LYS A 106 -7.76 -9.85 2.16
CA LYS A 106 -6.52 -9.20 1.71
C LYS A 106 -5.32 -9.64 2.54
N LEU A 107 -5.50 -9.74 3.86
CA LEU A 107 -4.46 -10.25 4.76
C LEU A 107 -4.04 -11.66 4.38
N LEU A 108 -5.00 -12.55 4.05
CA LEU A 108 -4.68 -13.91 3.60
C LEU A 108 -3.86 -13.91 2.31
N GLN A 109 -4.22 -13.06 1.33
CA GLN A 109 -3.47 -12.95 0.08
C GLN A 109 -2.05 -12.40 0.30
N ILE A 110 -1.91 -11.37 1.11
CA ILE A 110 -0.60 -10.78 1.45
C ILE A 110 0.25 -11.81 2.21
N ASN A 111 -0.33 -12.51 3.18
CA ASN A 111 0.39 -13.54 3.93
C ASN A 111 0.91 -14.64 3.00
N LYS A 112 0.14 -15.06 1.99
CA LYS A 112 0.62 -16.00 0.98
C LYS A 112 1.86 -15.49 0.25
N ILE A 113 1.88 -14.21 -0.15
CA ILE A 113 3.05 -13.58 -0.79
C ILE A 113 4.24 -13.57 0.17
N LEU A 114 4.03 -13.17 1.43
CA LEU A 114 5.10 -13.09 2.44
C LEU A 114 5.66 -14.46 2.87
N THR A 115 4.92 -15.55 2.65
CA THR A 115 5.33 -16.91 3.04
C THR A 115 5.80 -17.77 1.88
N GLN A 116 5.76 -17.26 0.65
CA GLN A 116 6.34 -17.96 -0.50
C GLN A 116 7.86 -17.93 -0.35
N VAL A 117 8.41 -19.07 0.05
CA VAL A 117 9.84 -19.41 0.02
C VAL A 117 10.08 -20.30 -1.19
#